data_AF-A0A971WAX7-F1
#
_entry.id   AF-A0A971WAX7-F1
#
_cell.length_a   1.000
_cell.length_b   1.000
_cell.length_c   1.000
_cell.angle_alpha   90.00
_cell.angle_beta   90.00
_cell.angle_gamma   90.00
#
_symmetry.space_group_name_H-M   'P 1'
#
loop_
_entity.id
_entity.type
_entity.pdbx_description
1 polymer ?
#
loop_
_entity_poly.entity_id
_entity_poly.type
_entity_poly.pdbx_seq_one_letter_code
_entity_poly.pdbx_strand_id
1 'polypeptide(L)'
;MEENEVFDAFEIVMEEIESVVETLREEGADAFRKDELDGIAETINRIEEIKKFREKVKDLQKEWERLFAKEVAESMQKTSKKRSISQRLERGLRTPEDYFRLPILGSLVELGGSAPMRDVLDKVYKKMESVLNEYDLQGLHSTGRPRWENTAQWCRNSMVMEGFLTADSPRGIWAISEDGKRFLSESEKGD
;
A
#
# COMPACT_ATOMS: atom_id res chain seq x y z
N MET A 1 -18.10 21.15 -1.97
CA MET A 1 -17.78 20.71 -0.60
C MET A 1 -17.10 19.36 -0.77
N GLU A 2 -15.84 19.24 -0.34
CA GLU A 2 -15.36 18.07 0.43
C GLU A 2 -15.32 16.65 -0.20
N GLU A 3 -15.55 16.43 -1.50
CA GLU A 3 -15.35 15.07 -2.09
C GLU A 3 -13.90 14.58 -2.02
N ASN A 4 -12.97 15.54 -1.96
CA ASN A 4 -11.54 15.35 -1.77
C ASN A 4 -11.24 14.92 -0.34
N GLU A 5 -11.91 15.56 0.60
CA GLU A 5 -11.65 15.42 2.02
C GLU A 5 -12.13 14.08 2.55
N VAL A 6 -13.19 13.49 1.97
CA VAL A 6 -13.60 12.14 2.36
C VAL A 6 -12.58 11.10 1.90
N PHE A 7 -12.04 11.22 0.69
CA PHE A 7 -10.95 10.36 0.23
C PHE A 7 -9.69 10.56 1.10
N ASP A 8 -9.33 11.81 1.37
CA ASP A 8 -8.20 12.14 2.24
C ASP A 8 -8.40 11.59 3.67
N ALA A 9 -9.64 11.59 4.18
CA ALA A 9 -9.98 11.00 5.47
C ALA A 9 -9.88 9.46 5.45
N PHE A 10 -10.25 8.81 4.35
CA PHE A 10 -10.03 7.36 4.19
C PHE A 10 -8.54 7.04 4.22
N GLU A 11 -7.69 7.83 3.56
CA GLU A 11 -6.23 7.66 3.60
C GLU A 11 -5.66 7.83 5.02
N ILE A 12 -6.15 8.82 5.78
CA ILE A 12 -5.77 9.00 7.19
C ILE A 12 -6.18 7.78 8.02
N VAL A 13 -7.41 7.30 7.86
CA VAL A 13 -7.90 6.12 8.60
C VAL A 13 -7.07 4.88 8.25
N MET A 14 -6.75 4.69 6.98
CA MET A 14 -5.91 3.58 6.52
C MET A 14 -4.52 3.66 7.15
N GLU A 15 -3.90 4.84 7.18
CA GLU A 15 -2.61 5.06 7.82
C GLU A 15 -2.62 4.72 9.32
N GLU A 16 -3.64 5.15 10.05
CA GLU A 16 -3.76 4.86 11.48
C GLU A 16 -3.95 3.36 11.73
N ILE A 17 -4.74 2.67 10.90
CA ILE A 17 -4.88 1.21 10.97
C ILE A 17 -3.53 0.53 10.74
N GLU A 18 -2.75 1.00 9.78
CA GLU A 18 -1.42 0.45 9.46
C GLU A 18 -0.42 0.69 10.60
N SER A 19 -0.46 1.85 11.24
CA SER A 19 0.34 2.18 12.44
C SER A 19 0.04 1.24 13.62
N VAL A 20 -1.24 0.91 13.84
CA VAL A 20 -1.65 -0.06 14.88
C VAL A 20 -1.12 -1.46 14.56
N VAL A 21 -1.16 -1.89 13.30
CA VAL A 21 -0.61 -3.19 12.89
C VAL A 21 0.90 -3.27 13.14
N GLU A 22 1.64 -2.19 12.89
CA GLU A 22 3.08 -2.17 13.15
C GLU A 22 3.39 -2.23 14.65
N THR A 23 2.66 -1.47 15.47
CA THR A 23 2.79 -1.51 16.93
C THR A 23 2.55 -2.93 17.47
N LEU A 24 1.51 -3.62 16.99
CA LEU A 24 1.24 -5.00 17.38
C LEU A 24 2.33 -5.98 16.91
N ARG A 25 2.98 -5.72 15.77
CA ARG A 25 4.10 -6.54 15.31
C ARG A 25 5.32 -6.38 16.23
N GLU A 26 5.58 -5.18 16.71
CA GLU A 26 6.64 -4.92 17.69
C GLU A 26 6.35 -5.61 19.02
N GLU A 27 5.13 -5.48 19.55
CA GLU A 27 4.68 -6.18 20.76
C GLU A 27 4.79 -7.70 20.61
N GLY A 28 4.36 -8.24 19.47
CA GLY A 28 4.49 -9.66 19.17
C GLY A 28 5.94 -10.11 19.11
N ALA A 29 6.84 -9.32 18.51
CA ALA A 29 8.26 -9.61 18.50
C ALA A 29 8.88 -9.65 19.91
N ASP A 30 8.38 -8.81 20.83
CA ASP A 30 8.77 -8.84 22.24
C ASP A 30 8.22 -10.07 22.98
N ALA A 31 6.97 -10.47 22.74
CA ALA A 31 6.40 -11.69 23.30
C ALA A 31 7.17 -12.94 22.83
N PHE A 32 7.57 -12.98 21.56
CA PHE A 32 8.47 -14.01 21.01
C PHE A 32 9.82 -14.05 21.71
N ARG A 33 10.40 -12.90 22.07
CA ARG A 33 11.67 -12.86 22.83
C ARG A 33 11.54 -13.44 24.25
N LYS A 34 10.34 -13.46 24.82
CA LYS A 34 10.04 -13.91 26.19
C LYS A 34 9.51 -15.35 26.28
N ASP A 35 9.35 -16.03 25.14
CA ASP A 35 8.79 -17.39 25.04
C ASP A 35 7.35 -17.53 25.60
N GLU A 36 6.59 -16.42 25.61
CA GLU A 36 5.19 -16.38 26.05
C GLU A 36 4.25 -16.81 24.92
N LEU A 37 4.05 -18.12 24.78
CA LEU A 37 3.28 -18.74 23.68
C LEU A 37 1.84 -18.22 23.57
N ASP A 38 1.17 -17.97 24.70
CA ASP A 38 -0.21 -17.48 24.71
C ASP A 38 -0.29 -16.04 24.18
N GLY A 39 0.63 -15.17 24.60
CA GLY A 39 0.70 -13.78 24.13
C GLY A 39 1.05 -13.68 22.64
N ILE A 40 1.87 -14.61 22.14
CA ILE A 40 2.19 -14.72 20.71
C ILE A 40 0.92 -15.05 19.90
N ALA A 41 0.16 -16.06 20.32
CA ALA A 41 -1.06 -16.47 19.60
C ALA A 41 -2.11 -15.36 19.60
N GLU A 42 -2.30 -14.68 20.74
CA GLU A 42 -3.21 -13.54 20.86
C GLU A 42 -2.81 -12.39 19.92
N THR A 43 -1.52 -12.05 19.88
CA THR A 43 -1.00 -10.98 19.01
C THR A 43 -1.20 -11.31 17.53
N ILE A 44 -0.94 -12.55 17.13
CA ILE A 44 -1.16 -13.00 15.74
C ILE A 44 -2.64 -12.87 15.36
N ASN A 45 -3.55 -13.39 16.20
CA ASN A 45 -4.99 -13.30 15.93
C ASN A 45 -5.44 -11.85 15.79
N ARG A 46 -4.96 -10.96 16.66
CA ARG A 46 -5.31 -9.54 16.62
C ARG A 46 -4.79 -8.83 15.37
N ILE A 47 -3.57 -9.15 14.92
CA ILE A 47 -3.03 -8.64 13.65
C ILE A 47 -3.90 -9.11 12.47
N GLU A 48 -4.35 -10.37 12.46
CA GLU A 48 -5.23 -10.89 11.41
C GLU A 48 -6.60 -10.21 11.38
N GLU A 49 -7.20 -9.97 12.54
CA GLU A 49 -8.49 -9.26 12.66
C GLU A 49 -8.40 -7.83 12.13
N ILE A 50 -7.33 -7.10 12.48
CA ILE A 50 -7.14 -5.72 12.03
C ILE A 50 -6.85 -5.66 10.53
N LYS A 51 -6.12 -6.63 9.97
CA LYS A 51 -5.95 -6.75 8.52
C LYS A 51 -7.29 -6.95 7.80
N LYS A 52 -8.17 -7.80 8.33
CA LYS A 52 -9.53 -7.97 7.78
C LYS A 52 -10.35 -6.69 7.87
N PHE A 53 -10.19 -5.92 8.96
CA PHE A 53 -10.85 -4.62 9.09
C PHE A 53 -10.33 -3.61 8.06
N ARG A 54 -9.01 -3.53 7.85
CA ARG A 54 -8.40 -2.70 6.80
C ARG A 54 -9.00 -2.98 5.42
N GLU A 55 -9.15 -4.25 5.06
CA GLU A 55 -9.75 -4.60 3.76
C GLU A 55 -11.20 -4.11 3.64
N LYS A 56 -12.00 -4.16 4.71
CA LYS A 56 -13.35 -3.57 4.70
C LYS A 56 -13.32 -2.07 4.50
N VAL A 57 -12.37 -1.36 5.13
CA VAL A 57 -12.20 0.09 4.93
C VAL A 57 -11.79 0.40 3.49
N LYS A 58 -10.88 -0.39 2.91
CA LYS A 58 -10.48 -0.30 1.49
C LYS A 58 -11.67 -0.54 0.55
N ASP A 59 -12.53 -1.51 0.86
CA ASP A 59 -13.74 -1.75 0.07
C ASP A 59 -14.74 -0.59 0.17
N LEU A 60 -14.90 0.01 1.35
CA LEU A 60 -15.71 1.21 1.53
C LEU A 60 -15.14 2.42 0.78
N GLN A 61 -13.82 2.58 0.75
CA GLN A 61 -13.15 3.62 -0.04
C GLN A 61 -13.46 3.44 -1.54
N LYS A 62 -13.31 2.21 -2.07
CA LYS A 62 -13.66 1.91 -3.47
C LYS A 62 -15.15 2.11 -3.76
N GLU A 63 -16.03 1.75 -2.83
CA GLU A 63 -17.46 1.97 -2.97
C GLU A 63 -17.76 3.47 -3.04
N TRP A 64 -17.17 4.26 -2.15
CA TRP A 64 -17.27 5.72 -2.16
C TRP A 64 -16.82 6.29 -3.51
N GLU A 65 -15.64 5.93 -3.99
CA GLU A 65 -15.14 6.37 -5.31
C GLU A 65 -16.12 6.06 -6.44
N ARG A 66 -16.69 4.85 -6.46
CA ARG A 66 -17.65 4.43 -7.49
C ARG A 66 -18.94 5.23 -7.46
N LEU A 67 -19.45 5.53 -6.27
CA LEU A 67 -20.69 6.29 -6.10
C LEU A 67 -20.54 7.72 -6.61
N PHE A 68 -19.36 8.33 -6.44
CA PHE A 68 -19.12 9.73 -6.82
C PHE A 68 -18.38 9.91 -8.16
N ALA A 69 -17.85 8.85 -8.79
CA ALA A 69 -17.19 8.92 -10.09
C ALA A 69 -18.06 9.50 -11.22
N LYS A 70 -19.39 9.39 -11.10
CA LYS A 70 -20.35 9.90 -12.10
C LYS A 70 -20.60 11.41 -11.96
N GLU A 71 -20.60 11.96 -10.74
CA GLU A 71 -20.77 13.40 -10.48
C GLU A 71 -19.51 14.21 -10.83
N VAL A 72 -18.32 13.60 -10.74
CA VAL A 72 -17.03 14.22 -11.13
C VAL A 72 -16.96 14.42 -12.65
N ALA A 73 -17.37 13.44 -13.45
CA ALA A 73 -17.33 13.54 -14.91
C ALA A 73 -18.29 14.63 -15.45
N GLU A 74 -19.44 14.83 -14.81
CA GLU A 74 -20.45 15.80 -15.22
C GLU A 74 -20.18 17.22 -14.72
N SER A 75 -19.49 17.39 -13.58
CA SER A 75 -19.16 18.71 -13.00
C SER A 75 -17.90 19.34 -13.60
N MET A 76 -16.93 18.54 -14.07
CA MET A 76 -15.69 19.02 -14.68
C MET A 76 -15.89 19.64 -16.08
N GLN A 77 -16.97 19.31 -16.80
CA GLN A 77 -17.28 19.94 -18.09
C GLN A 77 -17.87 21.36 -17.99
N LYS A 78 -18.31 21.81 -16.81
CA LYS A 78 -19.04 23.09 -16.65
C LYS A 78 -18.21 24.28 -16.15
N THR A 79 -16.97 24.09 -15.70
CA THR A 79 -16.22 25.16 -14.99
C THR A 79 -14.88 25.56 -15.63
N SER A 80 -14.68 25.28 -16.91
CA SER A 80 -13.53 25.79 -17.68
C SER A 80 -13.65 27.29 -17.98
N LYS A 81 -13.51 28.16 -16.98
CA LYS A 81 -13.12 29.58 -17.17
C LYS A 81 -12.77 30.23 -15.84
N LYS A 82 -11.47 30.48 -15.67
CA LYS A 82 -10.82 31.39 -14.71
C LYS A 82 -11.02 31.08 -13.21
N ARG A 83 -9.97 30.57 -12.57
CA ARG A 83 -9.44 31.13 -11.32
C ARG A 83 -8.00 30.66 -11.05
N SER A 84 -7.27 31.55 -10.39
CA SER A 84 -5.83 31.67 -10.23
C SER A 84 -5.16 30.56 -9.40
N ILE A 85 -3.86 30.39 -9.68
CA ILE A 85 -2.88 29.48 -9.08
C ILE A 85 -2.52 29.93 -7.65
N SER A 86 -3.47 29.89 -6.71
CA SER A 86 -3.17 30.19 -5.31
C SER A 86 -4.22 29.55 -4.41
N GLN A 87 -3.76 28.69 -3.51
CA GLN A 87 -4.53 27.96 -2.50
C GLN A 87 -5.47 26.87 -3.05
N ARG A 88 -4.88 25.76 -3.49
CA ARG A 88 -5.46 24.42 -3.30
C ARG A 88 -4.66 23.73 -2.21
N LEU A 89 -5.32 23.23 -1.17
CA LEU A 89 -4.82 22.05 -0.46
C LEU A 89 -5.06 20.87 -1.42
N GLU A 90 -4.02 20.12 -1.75
CA GLU A 90 -4.03 19.11 -2.82
C GLU A 90 -4.40 17.70 -2.29
N ARG A 91 -5.21 16.98 -3.07
CA ARG A 91 -5.80 15.64 -2.83
C ARG A 91 -4.73 14.54 -2.75
N GLY A 92 -4.97 13.47 -1.99
CA GLY A 92 -4.27 12.19 -2.16
C GLY A 92 -2.75 12.32 -2.02
N LEU A 93 -2.30 12.69 -0.83
CA LEU A 93 -0.94 13.16 -0.58
C LEU A 93 0.15 12.12 -0.83
N ARG A 94 -0.17 10.83 -0.97
CA ARG A 94 0.79 9.71 -1.15
C ARG A 94 0.58 8.99 -2.46
N THR A 95 1.64 8.35 -2.95
CA THR A 95 1.57 7.49 -4.14
C THR A 95 0.61 6.31 -3.86
N PRO A 96 -0.43 6.09 -4.68
CA PRO A 96 -1.40 5.01 -4.45
C PRO A 96 -0.75 3.62 -4.47
N GLU A 97 -1.31 2.68 -3.70
CA GLU A 97 -0.82 1.30 -3.58
C GLU A 97 -0.62 0.61 -4.95
N ASP A 98 -1.53 0.84 -5.90
CA ASP A 98 -1.50 0.21 -7.21
C ASP A 98 -0.28 0.59 -8.06
N TYR A 99 0.31 1.78 -7.82
CA TYR A 99 1.53 2.22 -8.52
C TYR A 99 2.75 1.38 -8.13
N PHE A 100 2.70 0.68 -6.99
CA PHE A 100 3.79 -0.18 -6.52
C PHE A 100 3.75 -1.59 -7.15
N ARG A 101 2.66 -1.99 -7.81
CA ARG A 101 2.48 -3.35 -8.34
C ARG A 101 3.57 -3.70 -9.36
N LEU A 102 3.67 -2.94 -10.45
CA LEU A 102 4.66 -3.20 -11.51
C LEU A 102 6.11 -3.05 -11.00
N PRO A 103 6.47 -2.01 -10.24
CA PRO A 103 7.80 -1.92 -9.63
C PRO A 103 8.18 -3.11 -8.77
N ILE A 104 7.25 -3.65 -7.96
CA ILE A 104 7.52 -4.83 -7.12
C ILE A 104 7.72 -6.07 -7.99
N LEU A 105 6.82 -6.34 -8.93
CA LEU A 105 6.91 -7.51 -9.81
C LEU A 105 8.19 -7.48 -10.65
N GLY A 106 8.50 -6.33 -11.26
CA GLY A 106 9.74 -6.15 -12.02
C GLY A 106 10.99 -6.31 -11.17
N SER A 107 10.99 -5.79 -9.94
CA SER A 107 12.11 -5.97 -9.01
C SER A 107 12.32 -7.44 -8.63
N LEU A 108 11.24 -8.19 -8.40
CA LEU A 108 11.32 -9.63 -8.13
C LEU A 108 11.88 -10.40 -9.32
N VAL A 109 11.43 -10.11 -10.55
CA VAL A 109 11.97 -10.75 -11.76
C VAL A 109 13.45 -10.46 -11.92
N GLU A 110 13.88 -9.21 -11.74
CA GLU A 110 15.30 -8.82 -11.79
C GLU A 110 16.17 -9.50 -10.73
N LEU A 111 15.58 -9.85 -9.58
CA LEU A 111 16.26 -10.55 -8.48
C LEU A 111 16.18 -12.08 -8.61
N GLY A 112 15.70 -12.62 -9.73
CA GLY A 112 15.64 -14.06 -9.98
C GLY A 112 14.34 -14.72 -9.50
N GLY A 113 13.29 -13.93 -9.26
CA GLY A 113 11.93 -14.37 -8.91
C GLY A 113 11.64 -14.49 -7.42
N SER A 114 12.67 -14.51 -6.57
CA SER A 114 12.52 -14.54 -5.10
C SER A 114 13.69 -13.84 -4.43
N ALA A 115 13.41 -12.98 -3.45
CA ALA A 115 14.44 -12.20 -2.77
C ALA A 115 14.02 -11.71 -1.38
N PRO A 116 14.99 -11.33 -0.52
CA PRO A 116 14.71 -10.61 0.71
C PRO A 116 13.92 -9.33 0.46
N MET A 117 12.91 -9.07 1.29
CA MET A 117 12.05 -7.90 1.21
C MET A 117 12.85 -6.59 1.10
N ARG A 118 13.95 -6.47 1.83
CA ARG A 118 14.82 -5.28 1.80
C ARG A 118 15.40 -5.03 0.41
N ASP A 119 15.92 -6.07 -0.23
CA ASP A 119 16.53 -5.97 -1.55
C ASP A 119 15.47 -5.64 -2.62
N VAL A 120 14.25 -6.16 -2.46
CA VAL A 120 13.11 -5.80 -3.31
C VAL A 120 12.77 -4.32 -3.14
N LEU A 121 12.61 -3.85 -1.89
CA LEU A 121 12.28 -2.44 -1.62
C LEU A 121 13.36 -1.48 -2.15
N ASP A 122 14.65 -1.81 -2.01
CA ASP A 122 15.73 -0.97 -2.54
C ASP A 122 15.64 -0.79 -4.08
N LYS A 123 15.21 -1.83 -4.80
CA LYS A 123 14.95 -1.73 -6.25
C LYS A 123 13.66 -0.98 -6.57
N VAL A 124 12.59 -1.23 -5.81
CA VAL A 124 11.32 -0.51 -5.95
C VAL A 124 11.53 0.99 -5.79
N TYR A 125 12.30 1.41 -4.78
CA TYR A 125 12.65 2.81 -4.56
C TYR A 125 13.28 3.43 -5.80
N LYS A 126 14.31 2.78 -6.37
CA LYS A 126 14.99 3.27 -7.59
C LYS A 126 14.04 3.38 -8.79
N LYS A 127 13.08 2.46 -8.92
CA LYS A 127 12.07 2.48 -10.00
C LYS A 127 11.02 3.56 -9.81
N MET A 128 10.77 3.97 -8.56
CA MET A 128 9.73 4.91 -8.20
C MET A 128 10.26 6.28 -7.78
N GLU A 129 11.57 6.51 -7.81
CA GLU A 129 12.19 7.75 -7.33
C GLU A 129 11.58 9.01 -7.95
N SER A 130 11.22 8.96 -9.23
CA SER A 130 10.56 10.09 -9.94
C SER A 130 9.05 10.20 -9.69
N VAL A 131 8.45 9.22 -9.03
CA VAL A 131 7.01 9.11 -8.76
C VAL A 131 6.70 9.46 -7.30
N LEU A 132 7.56 9.02 -6.36
CA LEU A 132 7.39 9.26 -4.94
C LEU A 132 7.44 10.76 -4.63
N ASN A 133 6.51 11.20 -3.80
CA ASN A 133 6.42 12.60 -3.39
C ASN A 133 6.97 12.83 -1.96
N GLU A 134 6.89 14.07 -1.47
CA GLU A 134 7.43 14.41 -0.15
C GLU A 134 6.76 13.65 1.01
N TYR A 135 5.48 13.31 0.90
CA TYR A 135 4.76 12.57 1.93
C TYR A 135 5.14 11.10 1.95
N ASP A 136 5.37 10.50 0.77
CA ASP A 136 5.87 9.13 0.66
C ASP A 136 7.22 8.93 1.36
N LEU A 137 8.05 9.97 1.34
CA LEU A 137 9.39 10.00 1.92
C LEU A 137 9.40 10.38 3.42
N GLN A 138 8.29 10.89 3.96
CA GLN A 138 8.19 11.18 5.39
C GLN A 138 8.29 9.90 6.23
N GLY A 139 8.95 10.02 7.37
CA GLY A 139 9.05 8.93 8.34
C GLY A 139 7.73 8.65 9.04
N LEU A 140 7.43 7.37 9.29
CA LEU A 140 6.38 6.96 10.21
C LEU A 140 6.72 7.39 11.63
N HIS A 141 5.71 7.82 12.39
CA HIS A 141 5.88 8.32 13.77
C HIS A 141 6.45 7.27 14.74
N SER A 142 6.18 5.98 14.47
CA SER A 142 6.63 4.84 15.28
C SER A 142 8.06 4.41 14.95
N THR A 143 8.37 4.19 13.67
CA THR A 143 9.62 3.54 13.25
C THR A 143 10.63 4.48 12.58
N GLY A 144 10.21 5.68 12.18
CA GLY A 144 11.00 6.61 11.38
C GLY A 144 11.25 6.17 9.93
N ARG A 145 10.74 5.01 9.51
CA ARG A 145 10.86 4.51 8.13
C ARG A 145 9.99 5.31 7.17
N PRO A 146 10.42 5.50 5.90
CA PRO A 146 9.60 6.16 4.90
C PRO A 146 8.24 5.47 4.73
N ARG A 147 7.18 6.26 4.67
CA ARG A 147 5.80 5.80 4.52
C ARG A 147 5.59 4.91 3.29
N TRP A 148 6.29 5.18 2.19
CA TRP A 148 6.20 4.37 0.96
C TRP A 148 6.60 2.90 1.18
N GLU A 149 7.53 2.60 2.09
CA GLU A 149 7.92 1.22 2.39
C GLU A 149 6.73 0.43 2.92
N ASN A 150 5.90 1.07 3.75
CA ASN A 150 4.70 0.48 4.28
C ASN A 150 3.63 0.33 3.17
N THR A 151 3.43 1.36 2.33
CA THR A 151 2.55 1.24 1.14
C THR A 151 2.93 0.04 0.27
N ALA A 152 4.22 -0.13 -0.03
CA ALA A 152 4.72 -1.25 -0.83
C ALA A 152 4.50 -2.61 -0.17
N GLN A 153 4.63 -2.70 1.15
CA GLN A 153 4.32 -3.93 1.90
C GLN A 153 2.83 -4.29 1.85
N TRP A 154 1.95 -3.31 1.88
CA TRP A 154 0.52 -3.54 1.70
C TRP A 154 0.16 -3.95 0.28
N CYS A 155 0.75 -3.29 -0.71
CA CYS A 155 0.66 -3.71 -2.12
C CYS A 155 1.05 -5.19 -2.27
N ARG A 156 2.14 -5.61 -1.63
CA ARG A 156 2.52 -7.03 -1.60
C ARG A 156 1.47 -7.92 -0.96
N ASN A 157 0.85 -7.52 0.15
CA ASN A 157 -0.20 -8.32 0.78
C ASN A 157 -1.42 -8.48 -0.13
N SER A 158 -1.88 -7.39 -0.77
CA SER A 158 -2.96 -7.46 -1.75
C SER A 158 -2.59 -8.36 -2.93
N MET A 159 -1.38 -8.23 -3.48
CA MET A 159 -0.92 -9.10 -4.56
C MET A 159 -0.76 -10.58 -4.17
N VAL A 160 -0.51 -10.91 -2.91
CA VAL A 160 -0.55 -12.31 -2.45
C VAL A 160 -1.98 -12.84 -2.41
N MET A 161 -2.95 -12.03 -1.94
CA MET A 161 -4.37 -12.42 -1.94
C MET A 161 -4.91 -12.60 -3.35
N GLU A 162 -4.42 -11.80 -4.30
CA GLU A 162 -4.78 -11.86 -5.73
C GLU A 162 -4.02 -12.96 -6.50
N GLY A 163 -3.03 -13.61 -5.87
CA GLY A 163 -2.27 -14.71 -6.47
C GLY A 163 -1.09 -14.29 -7.36
N PHE A 164 -0.73 -13.00 -7.42
CA PHE A 164 0.43 -12.51 -8.18
C PHE A 164 1.77 -12.72 -7.44
N LEU A 165 1.75 -12.75 -6.12
CA LEU A 165 2.88 -13.15 -5.28
C LEU A 165 2.54 -14.43 -4.50
N THR A 166 3.55 -15.21 -4.15
CA THR A 166 3.36 -16.48 -3.46
C THR A 166 3.12 -16.29 -1.96
N ALA A 167 2.15 -17.01 -1.38
CA ALA A 167 1.85 -16.98 0.06
C ALA A 167 2.81 -17.83 0.92
N ASP A 168 3.42 -18.85 0.32
CA ASP A 168 4.27 -19.89 0.94
C ASP A 168 5.76 -19.53 0.99
N SER A 169 6.12 -18.28 0.68
CA SER A 169 7.50 -17.80 0.82
C SER A 169 7.96 -17.78 2.29
N PRO A 170 9.25 -18.08 2.58
CA PRO A 170 9.82 -17.92 3.91
C PRO A 170 9.64 -16.50 4.46
N ARG A 171 9.62 -16.37 5.79
CA ARG A 171 9.46 -15.06 6.45
C ARG A 171 10.55 -14.09 5.99
N GLY A 172 10.12 -12.90 5.55
CA GLY A 172 11.03 -11.85 5.06
C GLY A 172 11.48 -12.02 3.61
N ILE A 173 11.04 -13.09 2.93
CA ILE A 173 11.27 -13.31 1.50
C ILE A 173 9.98 -13.04 0.75
N TRP A 174 10.09 -12.31 -0.35
CA TRP A 174 9.00 -12.13 -1.32
C TRP A 174 9.32 -12.94 -2.56
N ALA A 175 8.33 -13.59 -3.15
CA ALA A 175 8.48 -14.30 -4.41
C ALA A 175 7.27 -14.08 -5.33
N ILE A 176 7.56 -13.96 -6.61
CA ILE A 176 6.56 -13.77 -7.67
C ILE A 176 5.97 -15.12 -8.09
N SER A 177 4.66 -15.18 -8.32
CA SER A 177 4.00 -16.36 -8.89
C SER A 177 4.11 -16.38 -10.42
N GLU A 178 3.74 -17.50 -11.04
CA GLU A 178 3.63 -17.55 -12.51
C GLU A 178 2.56 -16.59 -13.04
N ASP A 179 1.48 -16.37 -12.28
CA ASP A 179 0.41 -15.45 -12.65
C ASP A 179 0.91 -14.00 -12.58
N GLY A 180 1.73 -13.67 -11.58
CA GLY A 180 2.41 -12.37 -11.49
C GLY A 180 3.38 -12.11 -12.63
N LYS A 181 4.13 -13.13 -13.07
CA LYS A 181 5.02 -13.02 -14.26
C LYS A 181 4.21 -12.76 -15.54
N ARG A 182 3.08 -13.46 -15.72
CA ARG A 182 2.20 -13.24 -16.87
C ARG A 182 1.62 -11.84 -16.87
N PHE A 183 1.08 -11.39 -15.73
CA PHE A 183 0.55 -10.04 -15.56
C PHE A 183 1.58 -8.95 -15.89
N LEU A 184 2.83 -9.10 -15.42
CA LEU A 184 3.92 -8.17 -15.76
C LEU A 184 4.19 -8.15 -17.27
N SER A 185 4.30 -9.32 -17.89
CA SER A 185 4.58 -9.43 -19.33
C SER A 185 3.47 -8.89 -20.23
N GLU A 186 2.21 -8.96 -19.78
CA GLU A 186 1.06 -8.39 -20.48
C GLU A 186 1.04 -6.87 -20.34
N SER A 187 1.38 -6.35 -19.16
CA SER A 187 1.48 -4.91 -18.90
C SER A 187 2.59 -4.25 -19.72
N GLU A 188 3.75 -4.91 -19.87
CA GLU A 188 4.88 -4.40 -20.67
C GLU A 188 4.63 -4.42 -22.20
N LYS A 189 3.64 -5.17 -22.68
CA LYS A 189 3.28 -5.24 -24.11
C LYS A 189 2.20 -4.23 -24.50
N GLY A 190 1.58 -3.56 -23.52
CA GLY A 190 0.46 -2.64 -23.71
C GLY A 190 0.86 -1.16 -23.83
N ASP A 191 2.13 -0.82 -23.58
CA ASP A 191 2.75 0.49 -23.79
C ASP A 191 3.48 0.57 -25.15
#